data_AF-A0A7N2MCC8-F1
#
_entry.id   AF-A0A7N2MCC8-F1
#
_cell.length_a   1.000
_cell.length_b   1.000
_cell.length_c   1.000
_cell.angle_alpha   90.00
_cell.angle_beta   90.00
_cell.angle_gamma   90.00
#
_symmetry.space_group_name_H-M   'P 1'
#
loop_
_entity.id
_entity.type
_entity.pdbx_description
1 polymer ?
#
loop_
_entity_poly.entity_id
_entity_poly.type
_entity_poly.pdbx_seq_one_letter_code
_entity_poly.pdbx_strand_id
1 'polypeptide(L)'
;MVPTDMVVNTSIAAIAKHGIAAKPGLNVYHVGSSSVNLITFKDLVKFCYDHFTSSPLMDSKGKNIHITEFKYFSSMDSFSSYISDELAQRSALMDATVLDTKLQGQLEMKSKKKAELILHMAQLYWPYAFYGGR
;
A
#
# COMPACT_ATOMS: atom_id res chain seq x y z
N MET A 1 -11.00 -4.60 -7.55
CA MET A 1 -9.73 -4.71 -8.31
C MET A 1 -10.01 -5.26 -9.69
N VAL A 2 -9.30 -4.80 -10.71
CA VAL A 2 -9.50 -5.19 -12.12
C VAL A 2 -8.22 -5.89 -12.59
N PRO A 3 -8.28 -7.16 -13.03
CA PRO A 3 -7.11 -7.87 -13.53
C PRO A 3 -6.49 -7.21 -14.76
N THR A 4 -5.16 -7.27 -14.88
CA THR A 4 -4.41 -6.62 -15.98
C THR A 4 -4.78 -7.20 -17.34
N ASP A 5 -4.91 -8.52 -17.44
CA ASP A 5 -5.31 -9.23 -18.65
C ASP A 5 -6.68 -8.74 -19.16
N MET A 6 -7.62 -8.46 -18.25
CA MET A 6 -8.93 -7.94 -18.61
C MET A 6 -8.86 -6.51 -19.18
N VAL A 7 -7.99 -5.65 -18.62
CA VAL A 7 -7.73 -4.30 -19.15
C VAL A 7 -7.09 -4.36 -20.53
N VAL A 8 -6.08 -5.22 -20.71
CA VAL A 8 -5.37 -5.41 -21.98
C VAL A 8 -6.33 -5.93 -23.05
N ASN A 9 -7.09 -6.98 -22.74
CA ASN A 9 -8.05 -7.57 -23.68
C ASN A 9 -9.13 -6.56 -24.08
N THR A 10 -9.64 -5.77 -23.12
CA THR A 10 -10.62 -4.73 -23.44
C THR A 10 -10.04 -3.63 -24.33
N SER A 11 -8.80 -3.23 -24.08
CA SER A 11 -8.11 -2.21 -24.89
C SER A 11 -7.93 -2.68 -26.33
N ILE A 12 -7.46 -3.92 -26.53
CA ILE A 12 -7.30 -4.52 -27.87
C ILE A 12 -8.66 -4.62 -28.57
N ALA A 13 -9.72 -5.06 -27.87
CA ALA A 13 -11.05 -5.15 -28.45
C ALA A 13 -11.61 -3.77 -28.87
N ALA A 14 -11.41 -2.73 -28.05
CA ALA A 14 -11.81 -1.37 -28.38
C ALA A 14 -11.06 -0.84 -29.62
N ILE A 15 -9.75 -1.10 -29.70
CA ILE A 15 -8.93 -0.75 -30.87
C ILE A 15 -9.40 -1.50 -32.11
N ALA A 16 -9.64 -2.82 -32.03
CA ALA A 16 -10.10 -3.60 -33.16
C ALA A 16 -11.47 -3.11 -33.68
N LYS A 17 -12.37 -2.73 -32.77
CA LYS A 17 -13.72 -2.26 -33.10
C LYS A 17 -13.72 -0.86 -33.73
N HIS A 18 -12.89 0.06 -33.24
CA HIS A 18 -12.95 1.47 -33.64
C HIS A 18 -11.74 1.96 -34.47
N GLY A 19 -10.63 1.24 -34.47
CA GLY A 19 -9.39 1.64 -35.15
C GLY A 19 -9.38 1.41 -36.66
N ILE A 20 -10.26 0.55 -37.19
CA ILE A 20 -10.33 0.24 -38.62
C ILE A 20 -11.21 1.26 -39.36
N ALA A 21 -12.29 1.73 -38.73
CA ALA A 21 -13.16 2.73 -39.32
C ALA A 21 -12.52 4.10 -39.16
N ALA A 22 -12.12 4.77 -40.26
CA ALA A 22 -11.60 6.14 -40.26
C ALA A 22 -12.65 7.22 -39.86
N LYS A 23 -13.65 6.84 -39.05
CA LYS A 23 -14.65 7.74 -38.48
C LYS A 23 -14.17 8.20 -37.11
N PRO A 24 -13.79 9.49 -36.96
CA PRO A 24 -13.46 10.03 -35.65
C PRO A 24 -14.70 9.99 -34.74
N GLY A 25 -14.55 9.44 -33.53
CA GLY A 25 -15.59 9.38 -32.51
C GLY A 25 -15.04 9.00 -31.14
N LEU A 26 -15.51 9.67 -30.09
CA LEU A 26 -15.15 9.38 -28.70
C LEU A 26 -16.01 8.22 -28.18
N ASN A 27 -15.36 7.12 -27.79
CA ASN A 27 -16.02 5.97 -27.17
C ASN A 27 -15.40 5.74 -25.79
N VAL A 28 -16.24 5.71 -24.75
CA VAL A 28 -15.80 5.50 -23.37
C VAL A 28 -16.22 4.10 -22.92
N TYR A 29 -15.26 3.34 -22.40
CA TYR A 29 -15.45 1.99 -21.91
C TYR A 29 -15.17 1.93 -20.41
N HIS A 30 -16.15 1.49 -19.62
CA HIS A 30 -15.96 1.22 -18.21
C HIS A 30 -15.56 -0.25 -18.04
N VAL A 31 -14.29 -0.49 -17.70
CA VAL A 31 -13.75 -1.82 -17.45
C VAL A 31 -13.76 -2.08 -15.95
N GLY A 32 -14.59 -3.02 -15.51
CA GLY A 32 -14.73 -3.39 -14.10
C GLY A 32 -14.77 -4.90 -13.94
N SER A 33 -14.32 -5.39 -12.79
CA SER A 33 -14.67 -6.74 -12.37
C SER A 33 -16.14 -6.78 -11.97
N SER A 34 -16.74 -7.99 -12.00
CA SER A 34 -18.14 -8.20 -11.63
C SER A 34 -18.49 -7.54 -10.29
N SER A 35 -19.68 -6.96 -10.19
CA SER A 35 -20.23 -6.39 -8.95
C SER A 35 -20.38 -7.43 -7.83
N VAL A 36 -20.35 -8.72 -8.16
CA VAL A 36 -20.55 -9.83 -7.22
C VAL A 36 -19.25 -10.28 -6.54
N ASN A 37 -18.07 -10.00 -7.11
CA ASN A 37 -16.77 -10.44 -6.56
C ASN A 37 -15.82 -9.27 -6.29
N LEU A 38 -16.27 -8.33 -5.48
CA LEU A 38 -15.48 -7.15 -5.09
C LEU A 38 -14.54 -7.50 -3.92
N ILE A 39 -13.28 -7.78 -4.24
CA ILE A 39 -12.21 -7.86 -3.24
C ILE A 39 -12.02 -6.47 -2.62
N THR A 40 -12.24 -6.34 -1.31
CA THR A 40 -11.95 -5.11 -0.56
C THR A 40 -10.46 -4.98 -0.26
N PHE A 41 -10.02 -3.78 0.10
CA PHE A 41 -8.65 -3.60 0.59
C PHE A 41 -8.38 -4.48 1.83
N LYS A 42 -9.37 -4.65 2.71
CA LYS A 42 -9.27 -5.54 3.87
C LYS A 42 -9.07 -7.00 3.45
N ASP A 43 -9.83 -7.48 2.47
CA ASP A 43 -9.70 -8.85 1.95
C ASP A 43 -8.32 -9.06 1.30
N LEU A 44 -7.86 -8.09 0.50
CA LEU A 44 -6.54 -8.14 -0.13
C LEU A 44 -5.43 -8.28 0.93
N VAL A 45 -5.45 -7.41 1.94
CA VAL A 45 -4.46 -7.43 3.02
C VAL A 45 -4.48 -8.76 3.78
N LYS A 46 -5.68 -9.29 4.05
CA LYS A 46 -5.86 -10.60 4.69
C LYS A 46 -5.29 -11.72 3.82
N PHE A 47 -5.59 -11.76 2.53
CA PHE A 47 -5.06 -12.78 1.62
C PHE A 47 -3.53 -12.74 1.56
N CYS A 48 -2.93 -11.55 1.54
CA CYS A 48 -1.48 -11.42 1.62
C CYS A 48 -0.94 -11.98 2.94
N TYR A 49 -1.55 -11.64 4.07
CA TYR A 49 -1.15 -12.15 5.39
C TYR A 49 -1.24 -13.67 5.47
N ASP A 50 -2.38 -14.25 5.08
CA ASP A 50 -2.60 -15.71 5.10
C ASP A 50 -1.61 -16.44 4.19
N HIS A 51 -1.34 -15.89 3.00
CA HIS A 51 -0.39 -16.45 2.04
C HIS A 51 1.04 -16.48 2.59
N PHE A 52 1.55 -15.35 3.09
CA PHE A 52 2.92 -15.27 3.58
C PHE A 52 3.11 -15.88 4.97
N THR A 53 2.04 -16.08 5.73
CA THR A 53 2.09 -16.89 6.95
C THR A 53 2.21 -18.38 6.61
N SER A 54 1.48 -18.84 5.59
CA SER A 54 1.50 -20.25 5.16
C SER A 54 2.76 -20.61 4.36
N SER A 55 3.26 -19.67 3.56
CA SER A 55 4.45 -19.82 2.71
C SER A 55 5.38 -18.61 2.92
N PRO A 56 6.12 -18.57 4.04
CA PRO A 56 6.97 -17.43 4.36
C PRO A 56 8.10 -17.25 3.35
N LEU A 57 8.40 -15.99 3.05
CA LEU A 57 9.61 -15.64 2.32
C LEU A 57 10.83 -15.85 3.22
N MET A 58 11.95 -16.22 2.62
CA MET A 58 13.23 -16.32 3.32
C MET A 58 14.04 -15.05 3.11
N ASP A 59 14.73 -14.60 4.15
CA ASP A 59 15.73 -13.55 4.04
C ASP A 59 17.00 -14.07 3.34
N SER A 60 17.98 -13.19 3.13
CA SER A 60 19.26 -13.54 2.51
C SER A 60 20.08 -14.56 3.30
N LYS A 61 19.70 -14.87 4.54
CA LYS A 61 20.33 -15.85 5.43
C LYS A 61 19.52 -17.15 5.50
N GLY A 62 18.45 -17.29 4.71
CA GLY A 62 17.59 -18.46 4.70
C GLY A 62 16.60 -18.53 5.86
N LYS A 63 16.44 -17.45 6.65
CA LYS A 63 15.49 -17.41 7.75
C LYS A 63 14.13 -16.91 7.26
N ASN A 64 13.06 -17.60 7.67
CA ASN A 64 11.69 -17.18 7.39
C ASN A 64 11.41 -15.78 7.96
N ILE A 65 10.88 -14.91 7.10
CA ILE A 65 10.42 -13.58 7.45
C ILE A 65 9.04 -13.72 8.08
N HIS A 66 8.92 -13.36 9.36
CA HIS A 66 7.64 -13.34 10.05
C HIS A 66 6.87 -12.07 9.69
N ILE A 67 5.62 -12.23 9.27
CA ILE A 67 4.72 -11.12 8.94
C ILE A 67 3.71 -10.96 10.06
N THR A 68 3.47 -9.71 10.48
CA THR A 68 2.42 -9.35 11.44
C THR A 68 1.17 -8.89 10.70
N GLU A 69 0.00 -9.12 11.29
CA GLU A 69 -1.26 -8.62 10.75
C GLU A 69 -1.25 -7.09 10.61
N PHE A 70 -1.92 -6.58 9.58
CA PHE A 70 -1.98 -5.16 9.31
C PHE A 70 -2.83 -4.43 10.37
N LYS A 71 -2.31 -3.33 10.91
CA LYS A 71 -3.03 -2.50 11.87
C LYS A 71 -3.93 -1.49 11.15
N TYR A 72 -5.21 -1.52 11.46
CA TYR A 72 -6.19 -0.56 10.95
C TYR A 72 -6.37 0.61 11.92
N PHE A 73 -6.66 1.79 11.37
CA PHE A 73 -6.87 3.03 12.13
C PHE A 73 -8.23 3.63 11.77
N SER A 74 -8.94 4.15 12.75
CA SER A 74 -10.27 4.75 12.57
C SER A 74 -10.20 6.26 12.31
N SER A 75 -9.11 6.92 12.68
CA SER A 75 -8.90 8.35 12.50
C SER A 75 -7.46 8.68 12.17
N MET A 76 -7.26 9.84 11.53
CA MET A 76 -5.93 10.31 11.18
C MET A 76 -5.10 10.62 12.43
N ASP A 77 -5.74 11.09 13.50
CA ASP A 77 -5.09 11.32 14.78
C ASP A 77 -4.55 10.00 15.37
N SER A 78 -5.35 8.93 15.35
CA SER A 78 -4.90 7.62 15.85
C SER A 78 -3.72 7.06 15.06
N PHE A 79 -3.67 7.30 13.75
CA PHE A 79 -2.55 6.94 12.90
C PHE A 79 -1.30 7.78 13.21
N SER A 80 -1.45 9.10 13.31
CA SER A 80 -0.35 10.03 13.59
C SER A 80 0.29 9.79 14.96
N SER A 81 -0.52 9.59 16.00
CA SER A 81 -0.04 9.24 17.33
C SER A 81 0.75 7.93 17.31
N TYR A 82 0.24 6.91 16.63
CA TYR A 82 0.96 5.63 16.51
C TYR A 82 2.32 5.77 15.81
N ILE A 83 2.40 6.53 14.71
CA ILE A 83 3.69 6.77 14.03
C ILE A 83 4.66 7.52 14.95
N SER A 84 4.17 8.48 15.72
CA SER A 84 4.99 9.24 16.68
C SER A 84 5.53 8.36 17.80
N ASP A 85 4.69 7.48 18.37
CA ASP A 85 5.08 6.54 19.41
C ASP A 85 6.12 5.53 18.89
N GLU A 86 5.92 4.99 17.69
CA GLU A 86 6.85 4.06 17.05
C GLU A 86 8.21 4.71 16.78
N LEU A 87 8.22 5.97 16.35
CA LEU A 87 9.46 6.73 16.16
C LEU A 87 10.21 6.93 17.49
N ALA A 88 9.49 7.30 18.56
CA ALA A 88 10.07 7.53 19.88
C ALA A 88 10.65 6.22 20.47
N GLN A 89 9.97 5.09 20.29
CA GLN A 89 10.48 3.78 20.71
C GLN A 89 11.75 3.40 19.94
N ARG A 90 11.80 3.65 18.64
CA ARG A 90 12.97 3.34 17.82
C ARG A 90 14.18 4.22 18.13
N SER A 91 13.96 5.52 18.41
CA SER A 91 15.06 6.39 18.83
C SER A 91 15.63 5.95 20.18
N ALA A 92 14.77 5.62 21.15
CA ALA A 92 15.20 5.12 22.46
C ALA A 92 16.02 3.81 22.36
N LEU A 93 15.66 2.91 21.44
CA LEU A 93 16.43 1.69 21.18
C LEU A 93 17.80 1.98 20.54
N MET A 94 17.88 2.99 19.69
CA MET A 94 19.14 3.44 19.09
C MET A 94 20.07 4.07 20.14
N ASP A 95 19.54 4.87 21.06
CA ASP A 95 20.31 5.44 22.20
C ASP A 95 20.90 4.35 23.11
N ALA A 96 20.17 3.24 23.29
CA ALA A 96 20.64 2.09 24.07
C ALA A 96 21.73 1.27 23.37
N THR A 97 21.86 1.41 22.05
CA THR A 97 22.89 0.75 21.25
C THR A 97 24.08 1.70 21.13
N VAL A 98 25.30 1.27 21.43
CA VAL A 98 26.49 2.14 21.31
C VAL A 98 26.76 2.42 19.82
N LEU A 99 26.12 3.44 19.28
CA LEU A 99 26.28 3.92 17.91
C LEU A 99 27.08 5.23 17.90
N ASP A 100 27.81 5.48 16.82
CA ASP A 100 28.44 6.78 16.60
C ASP A 100 27.37 7.89 16.53
N THR A 101 27.55 8.96 17.30
CA THR A 101 26.56 10.05 17.46
C THR A 101 26.23 10.75 16.15
N LYS A 102 27.17 10.83 15.20
CA LYS A 102 26.95 11.40 13.87
C LYS A 102 26.14 10.44 12.98
N LEU A 103 26.41 9.14 13.05
CA LEU A 103 25.62 8.13 12.35
C LEU A 103 24.17 8.09 12.87
N GLN A 104 24.00 8.21 14.19
CA GLN A 104 22.70 8.26 14.84
C GLN A 104 21.86 9.45 14.35
N GLY A 105 22.42 10.67 14.38
CA GLY A 105 21.72 11.86 13.88
C GLY A 105 21.31 11.77 12.41
N GLN A 106 22.10 11.09 11.56
CA GLN A 106 21.70 10.86 10.17
C GLN A 106 20.55 9.86 10.03
N LEU A 107 20.54 8.79 10.83
CA LEU A 107 19.46 7.79 10.82
C LEU A 107 18.15 8.36 11.34
N GLU A 108 18.21 9.19 12.39
CA GLU A 108 17.06 9.90 12.93
C GLU A 108 16.46 10.86 11.91
N MET A 109 17.28 11.67 11.24
CA MET A 109 16.80 12.58 10.19
C MET A 109 16.13 11.83 9.04
N LYS A 110 16.72 10.71 8.59
CA LYS A 110 16.13 9.87 7.54
C LYS A 110 14.80 9.27 7.98
N SER A 111 14.71 8.81 9.23
CA SER A 111 13.49 8.22 9.79
C SER A 111 12.38 9.25 9.92
N LYS A 112 12.71 10.46 10.41
CA LYS A 112 11.77 11.59 10.48
C LYS A 112 11.22 11.96 9.11
N LYS A 113 12.09 12.13 8.10
CA LYS A 113 11.66 12.43 6.72
C LYS A 113 10.73 11.35 6.16
N LYS A 114 11.01 10.07 6.43
CA LYS A 114 10.15 8.96 6.01
C LYS A 114 8.79 9.01 6.70
N ALA A 115 8.75 9.30 7.99
CA ALA A 115 7.50 9.41 8.72
C ALA A 115 6.65 10.60 8.25
N GLU A 116 7.28 11.75 7.97
CA GLU A 116 6.62 12.91 7.37
C GLU A 116 6.01 12.56 6.00
N LEU A 117 6.74 11.82 5.16
CA LEU A 117 6.24 11.33 3.88
C LEU A 117 5.04 10.38 4.07
N ILE A 118 5.13 9.43 5.01
CA ILE A 118 4.04 8.48 5.30
C ILE A 118 2.80 9.23 5.78
N LEU A 119 2.96 10.19 6.69
CA LEU A 119 1.86 11.00 7.20
C LEU A 119 1.23 11.83 6.08
N HIS A 120 2.05 12.46 5.23
CA HIS A 120 1.56 13.22 4.09
C HIS A 120 0.77 12.35 3.10
N MET A 121 1.26 11.15 2.79
CA MET A 121 0.54 10.20 1.95
C MET A 121 -0.77 9.76 2.60
N ALA A 122 -0.75 9.46 3.90
CA ALA A 122 -1.96 9.11 4.63
C ALA A 122 -2.99 10.27 4.62
N GLN A 123 -2.56 11.54 4.71
CA GLN A 123 -3.45 12.71 4.57
C GLN A 123 -4.05 12.80 3.16
N LEU A 124 -3.20 12.68 2.14
CA LEU A 124 -3.60 12.79 0.74
C LEU A 124 -4.59 11.71 0.33
N TYR A 125 -4.38 10.48 0.82
CA TYR A 125 -5.20 9.32 0.49
C TYR A 125 -6.30 9.03 1.51
N TRP A 126 -6.36 9.76 2.63
CA TRP A 126 -7.40 9.59 3.66
C TRP A 126 -8.82 9.48 3.09
N PRO A 127 -9.28 10.42 2.22
CA PRO A 127 -10.63 10.36 1.66
C PRO A 127 -10.86 9.20 0.68
N TYR A 128 -9.80 8.51 0.22
CA TYR A 128 -9.94 7.36 -0.68
C TYR A 128 -9.81 6.02 0.05
N ALA A 129 -9.02 5.99 1.13
CA ALA A 129 -8.77 4.79 1.91
C ALA A 129 -9.82 4.57 3.02
N PHE A 130 -10.39 5.65 3.57
CA PHE A 130 -11.27 5.59 4.75
C PHE A 130 -12.67 6.17 4.52
N TYR A 131 -13.00 6.59 3.29
CA TYR A 131 -14.37 6.97 2.95
C TYR A 131 -15.24 5.72 2.88
N GLY A 132 -16.13 5.58 3.87
CA GLY A 132 -17.10 4.49 3.98
C GLY A 132 -18.26 4.62 3.00
N GLY A 133 -18.02 5.07 1.77
CA GLY A 133 -19.01 5.21 0.69
C GLY A 133 -19.46 3.88 0.11
N ARG A 134 -19.78 2.92 0.98
CA ARG A 134 -20.59 1.75 0.70
C ARG A 134 -21.94 1.92 1.36
#